data_AF-A0A7C3S4E9-F1
#
_entry.id   AF-A0A7C3S4E9-F1
#
_cell.length_a   1.000
_cell.length_b   1.000
_cell.length_c   1.000
_cell.angle_alpha   90.00
_cell.angle_beta   90.00
_cell.angle_gamma   90.00
#
_symmetry.space_group_name_H-M   'P 1'
#
loop_
_entity.id
_entity.type
_entity.pdbx_description
1 polymer ?
#
loop_
_entity_poly.entity_id
_entity_poly.type
_entity_poly.pdbx_seq_one_letter_code
_entity_poly.pdbx_strand_id
1 'polypeptide(L)'
;MRERKRVIRERKFVIESVSDFIADTCGRRVKSREDILSALEELRARSAIVPTHVYTDASGQLGELTIEKVMEAVREASDAAVGEIVEKVNRKVSKMEMEDDLARQLEERLNRNAPPSLDVEVIELLQFTKNFWGIKVRVGANTYLFDFEGTLDELAETLLKLRREQEEDIVACPFCGARYVRAFVMEYLKECSCGARIVYETAKDAATGYSPELEELWREGCSALGIPLPENRERLRIDGFFENVKYVGKGTTGWRMWFVKKPWRRRLKAS
;
A
#
# COMPACT_ATOMS: atom_id res chain seq x y z
N MET A 1 2.46 -40.52 -25.73
CA MET A 1 2.93 -40.24 -24.35
C MET A 1 3.19 -38.75 -24.08
N ARG A 2 3.73 -37.98 -25.04
CA ARG A 2 3.91 -36.51 -24.92
C ARG A 2 2.59 -35.73 -24.91
N GLU A 3 1.65 -36.05 -25.79
CA GLU A 3 0.29 -35.45 -25.85
C GLU A 3 -0.45 -35.54 -24.51
N ARG A 4 -0.53 -36.75 -23.93
CA ARG A 4 -1.23 -37.02 -22.67
C ARG A 4 -0.61 -36.25 -21.49
N LYS A 5 0.72 -36.07 -21.47
CA LYS A 5 1.40 -35.25 -20.45
C LYS A 5 1.11 -33.76 -20.61
N ARG A 6 0.94 -33.28 -21.85
CA ARG A 6 0.57 -31.88 -22.14
C ARG A 6 -0.85 -31.58 -21.67
N VAL A 7 -1.82 -32.41 -22.06
CA VAL A 7 -3.23 -32.25 -21.66
C VAL A 7 -3.42 -32.28 -20.14
N ILE A 8 -2.68 -33.16 -19.43
CA ILE A 8 -2.72 -33.21 -17.96
C ILE A 8 -2.17 -31.92 -17.35
N ARG A 9 -1.09 -31.35 -17.90
CA ARG A 9 -0.51 -30.09 -17.42
C ARG A 9 -1.45 -28.92 -17.66
N GLU A 10 -2.03 -28.83 -18.85
CA GLU A 10 -3.02 -27.80 -19.19
C GLU A 10 -4.25 -27.88 -18.27
N ARG A 11 -4.79 -29.08 -18.03
CA ARG A 11 -5.92 -29.28 -17.12
C ARG A 11 -5.58 -28.87 -15.67
N LYS A 12 -4.41 -29.27 -15.18
CA LYS A 12 -3.97 -28.90 -13.82
C LYS A 12 -3.79 -27.39 -13.68
N PHE A 13 -3.23 -26.76 -14.71
CA PHE A 13 -3.05 -25.31 -14.76
C PHE A 13 -4.40 -24.56 -14.75
N VAL A 14 -5.38 -25.01 -15.55
CA VAL A 14 -6.73 -24.43 -15.55
C VAL A 14 -7.40 -24.57 -14.18
N ILE A 15 -7.30 -25.75 -13.56
CA ILE A 15 -7.86 -25.97 -12.21
C ILE A 15 -7.20 -25.05 -11.19
N GLU A 16 -5.89 -24.85 -11.24
CA GLU A 16 -5.18 -23.91 -10.36
C GLU A 16 -5.70 -22.48 -10.53
N SER A 17 -5.67 -21.95 -11.76
CA SER A 17 -6.08 -20.58 -12.04
C SER A 17 -7.56 -20.33 -11.71
N VAL A 18 -8.44 -21.30 -11.96
CA VAL A 18 -9.86 -21.26 -11.58
C VAL A 18 -10.02 -21.25 -10.07
N SER A 19 -9.28 -22.10 -9.35
CA SER A 19 -9.35 -22.18 -7.89
C SER A 19 -8.84 -20.90 -7.25
N ASP A 20 -7.74 -20.34 -7.76
CA ASP A 20 -7.18 -19.07 -7.30
C ASP A 20 -8.17 -17.93 -7.50
N PHE A 21 -8.76 -17.82 -8.69
CA PHE A 21 -9.78 -16.82 -8.98
C PHE A 21 -10.96 -16.91 -8.00
N ILE A 22 -11.50 -18.11 -7.78
CA ILE A 22 -12.65 -18.30 -6.89
C ILE A 22 -12.29 -17.92 -5.45
N ALA A 23 -11.13 -18.37 -4.95
CA ALA A 23 -10.70 -18.05 -3.59
C ALA A 23 -10.49 -16.54 -3.38
N ASP A 24 -9.79 -15.89 -4.30
CA ASP A 24 -9.42 -14.47 -4.19
C ASP A 24 -10.64 -13.54 -4.35
N THR A 25 -11.61 -13.94 -5.18
CA THR A 25 -12.80 -13.12 -5.45
C THR A 25 -13.96 -13.40 -4.50
N CYS A 26 -14.22 -14.66 -4.17
CA CYS A 26 -15.34 -15.03 -3.30
C CYS A 26 -14.98 -14.94 -1.82
N GLY A 27 -13.70 -15.13 -1.44
CA GLY A 27 -13.23 -15.03 -0.06
C GLY A 27 -13.94 -15.94 0.94
N ARG A 28 -14.62 -17.00 0.46
CA ARG A 28 -15.42 -17.90 1.30
C ARG A 28 -15.25 -19.35 0.90
N ARG A 29 -15.43 -20.23 1.88
CA ARG A 29 -15.45 -21.68 1.64
C ARG A 29 -16.65 -22.07 0.78
N VAL A 30 -16.45 -23.09 -0.06
CA VAL A 30 -17.44 -23.62 -1.00
C VAL A 30 -17.61 -25.12 -0.83
N LYS A 31 -18.80 -25.65 -1.17
CA LYS A 31 -19.14 -27.06 -0.93
C LYS A 31 -19.45 -27.88 -2.18
N SER A 32 -19.93 -27.24 -3.24
CA SER A 32 -20.35 -27.94 -4.46
C SER A 32 -20.22 -27.06 -5.70
N ARG A 33 -20.49 -27.64 -6.87
CA ARG A 33 -20.57 -26.91 -8.15
C ARG A 33 -21.56 -25.75 -8.05
N GLU A 34 -22.74 -26.02 -7.52
CA GLU A 34 -23.85 -25.05 -7.41
C GLU A 34 -23.48 -23.91 -6.46
N ASP A 35 -22.81 -24.21 -5.35
CA ASP A 35 -22.34 -23.20 -4.39
C ASP A 35 -21.26 -22.29 -5.01
N ILE A 36 -20.32 -22.85 -5.79
CA ILE A 36 -19.33 -22.07 -6.55
C ILE A 36 -20.05 -21.15 -7.55
N LEU A 37 -20.95 -21.69 -8.37
CA LEU A 37 -21.65 -20.91 -9.38
C LEU A 37 -22.52 -19.80 -8.76
N SER A 38 -23.22 -20.09 -7.66
CA SER A 38 -23.98 -19.09 -6.91
C SER A 38 -23.09 -17.99 -6.36
N ALA A 39 -21.91 -18.33 -5.80
CA ALA A 39 -20.95 -17.33 -5.30
C ALA A 39 -20.48 -16.37 -6.41
N LEU A 40 -20.17 -16.92 -7.58
CA LEU A 40 -19.73 -16.15 -8.74
C LEU A 40 -20.88 -15.28 -9.30
N GLU A 41 -22.12 -15.78 -9.31
CA GLU A 41 -23.29 -14.98 -9.71
C GLU A 41 -23.56 -13.82 -8.76
N GLU A 42 -23.45 -14.04 -7.45
CA GLU A 42 -23.56 -12.97 -6.45
C GLU A 42 -22.47 -11.89 -6.64
N LEU A 43 -21.23 -12.31 -6.89
CA LEU A 43 -20.12 -11.40 -7.15
C LEU A 43 -20.39 -10.55 -8.41
N ARG A 44 -20.84 -11.19 -9.48
CA ARG A 44 -21.21 -10.54 -10.75
C ARG A 44 -22.30 -9.50 -10.56
N ALA A 45 -23.31 -9.82 -9.75
CA ALA A 45 -24.45 -8.94 -9.51
C ALA A 45 -24.10 -7.73 -8.65
N ARG A 46 -23.13 -7.86 -7.74
CA ARG A 46 -22.75 -6.80 -6.79
C ARG A 46 -21.63 -5.89 -7.28
N SER A 47 -20.78 -6.35 -8.19
CA SER A 47 -19.55 -5.64 -8.54
C SER A 47 -19.72 -4.82 -9.81
N ALA A 48 -19.53 -3.49 -9.70
CA ALA A 48 -19.46 -2.61 -10.87
C ALA A 48 -18.21 -2.87 -11.74
N ILE A 49 -17.18 -3.50 -11.16
CA ILE A 49 -15.94 -3.91 -11.81
C ILE A 49 -15.82 -5.42 -11.66
N VAL A 50 -15.77 -6.14 -12.77
CA VAL A 50 -15.62 -7.59 -12.78
C VAL A 50 -14.12 -7.94 -12.64
N PRO A 51 -13.73 -8.77 -11.65
CA PRO A 51 -12.35 -9.19 -11.53
C PRO A 51 -11.88 -9.97 -12.76
N THR A 52 -10.65 -9.67 -13.20
CA THR A 52 -9.96 -10.39 -14.27
C THR A 52 -8.59 -10.80 -13.76
N HIS A 53 -8.28 -12.09 -13.84
CA HIS A 53 -6.94 -12.60 -13.51
C HIS A 53 -6.13 -12.80 -14.79
N VAL A 54 -4.92 -12.26 -14.83
CA VAL A 54 -3.98 -12.50 -15.92
C VAL A 54 -3.10 -13.69 -15.53
N TYR A 55 -2.98 -14.67 -16.43
CA TYR A 55 -2.15 -15.84 -16.22
C TYR A 55 -1.24 -16.08 -17.42
N THR A 56 -0.13 -16.78 -17.22
CA THR A 56 0.73 -17.24 -18.31
C THR A 56 0.48 -18.71 -18.54
N ASP A 57 0.02 -19.08 -19.73
CA ASP A 57 -0.28 -20.46 -20.07
C ASP A 57 0.99 -21.32 -20.22
N ALA A 58 0.80 -22.62 -20.45
CA ALA A 58 1.91 -23.57 -20.61
C ALA A 58 2.81 -23.29 -21.83
N SER A 59 2.39 -22.40 -22.74
CA SER A 59 3.15 -21.95 -23.91
C SER A 59 3.86 -20.61 -23.70
N GLY A 60 3.68 -19.97 -22.54
CA GLY A 60 4.24 -18.65 -22.24
C GLY A 60 3.38 -17.49 -22.72
N GLN A 61 2.17 -17.74 -23.22
CA GLN A 61 1.25 -16.68 -23.65
C GLN A 61 0.42 -16.17 -22.47
N LEU A 62 0.20 -14.85 -22.44
CA LEU A 62 -0.69 -14.23 -21.47
C LEU A 62 -2.14 -14.53 -21.85
N GLY A 63 -2.87 -15.11 -20.92
CA GLY A 63 -4.31 -15.32 -20.97
C GLY A 63 -5.01 -14.51 -19.90
N GLU A 64 -6.29 -14.26 -20.11
CA GLU A 64 -7.18 -13.60 -19.16
C GLU A 64 -8.28 -14.55 -18.72
N LEU A 65 -8.43 -14.69 -17.40
CA LEU A 65 -9.50 -15.43 -16.74
C LEU A 65 -10.54 -14.41 -16.26
N THR A 66 -11.71 -14.39 -16.89
CA THR A 66 -12.86 -13.59 -16.47
C THR A 66 -13.84 -14.46 -15.68
N ILE A 67 -14.77 -13.84 -14.97
CA ILE A 67 -15.80 -14.56 -14.23
C ILE A 67 -16.61 -15.50 -15.14
N GLU A 68 -16.92 -15.09 -16.38
CA GLU A 68 -17.66 -15.91 -17.34
C GLU A 68 -16.88 -17.17 -17.71
N LYS A 69 -15.57 -17.03 -17.99
CA LYS A 69 -14.71 -18.18 -18.32
C LYS A 69 -14.57 -19.14 -17.14
N VAL A 70 -14.51 -18.61 -15.92
CA VAL A 70 -14.48 -19.42 -14.70
C VAL A 70 -15.79 -20.17 -14.51
N MET A 71 -16.93 -19.49 -14.65
CA MET A 71 -18.24 -20.12 -14.55
C MET A 71 -18.45 -21.20 -15.61
N GLU A 72 -18.04 -20.95 -16.85
CA GLU A 72 -18.08 -21.94 -17.94
C GLU A 72 -17.19 -23.15 -17.61
N ALA A 73 -15.94 -22.93 -17.20
CA ALA A 73 -15.03 -24.00 -16.81
C ALA A 73 -15.58 -24.86 -15.65
N VAL A 74 -16.24 -24.25 -14.66
CA VAL A 74 -16.86 -24.97 -13.54
C VAL A 74 -18.10 -25.76 -13.98
N ARG A 75 -18.91 -25.22 -14.90
CA ARG A 75 -20.08 -25.92 -15.47
C ARG A 75 -19.68 -27.15 -16.27
N GLU A 76 -18.62 -27.03 -17.08
CA GLU A 76 -18.13 -28.11 -17.94
C GLU A 76 -17.22 -29.12 -17.23
N ALA A 77 -16.71 -28.77 -16.05
CA ALA A 77 -15.85 -29.65 -15.27
C ALA A 77 -16.58 -30.93 -14.82
N SER A 78 -15.93 -32.08 -14.99
CA SER A 78 -16.34 -33.35 -14.38
C SER A 78 -16.42 -33.24 -12.85
N ASP A 79 -17.27 -34.05 -12.18
CA ASP A 79 -17.40 -34.02 -10.71
C ASP A 79 -16.07 -34.21 -9.96
N ALA A 80 -15.17 -35.05 -10.49
CA ALA A 80 -13.83 -35.22 -9.93
C ALA A 80 -12.99 -33.92 -9.97
N ALA A 81 -13.11 -33.13 -11.05
CA ALA A 81 -12.43 -31.85 -11.17
C ALA A 81 -13.09 -30.77 -10.30
N VAL A 82 -14.42 -30.78 -10.17
CA VAL A 82 -15.11 -29.91 -9.20
C VAL A 82 -14.66 -30.23 -7.78
N GLY A 83 -14.53 -31.51 -7.42
CA GLY A 83 -13.98 -31.91 -6.13
C GLY A 83 -12.57 -31.34 -5.88
N GLU A 84 -11.69 -31.39 -6.89
CA GLU A 84 -10.35 -30.80 -6.80
C GLU A 84 -10.38 -29.28 -6.66
N ILE A 85 -11.25 -28.58 -7.41
CA ILE A 85 -11.45 -27.12 -7.29
C ILE A 85 -11.93 -26.76 -5.88
N VAL A 86 -12.96 -27.45 -5.37
CA VAL A 86 -13.49 -27.22 -4.01
C VAL A 86 -12.40 -27.40 -2.96
N GLU A 87 -11.59 -28.45 -3.06
CA GLU A 87 -10.49 -28.69 -2.13
C GLU A 87 -9.45 -27.56 -2.17
N LYS A 88 -9.03 -27.14 -3.36
CA LYS A 88 -8.04 -26.07 -3.56
C LYS A 88 -8.56 -24.72 -3.07
N VAL A 89 -9.77 -24.34 -3.43
CA VAL A 89 -10.43 -23.11 -2.96
C VAL A 89 -10.48 -23.09 -1.44
N ASN A 90 -11.00 -24.15 -0.81
CA ASN A 90 -11.12 -24.22 0.65
C ASN A 90 -9.77 -24.20 1.36
N ARG A 91 -8.74 -24.84 0.78
CA ARG A 91 -7.37 -24.80 1.31
C ARG A 91 -6.81 -23.38 1.27
N LYS A 92 -7.01 -22.66 0.15
CA LYS A 92 -6.55 -21.27 0.01
C LYS A 92 -7.30 -20.33 0.94
N VAL A 93 -8.62 -20.43 1.02
CA VAL A 93 -9.44 -19.66 1.96
C VAL A 93 -9.03 -19.93 3.41
N SER A 94 -8.77 -21.19 3.79
CA SER A 94 -8.30 -21.51 5.15
C SER A 94 -6.93 -20.90 5.45
N LYS A 95 -6.06 -20.79 4.44
CA LYS A 95 -4.77 -20.14 4.56
C LYS A 95 -4.92 -18.62 4.75
N MET A 96 -5.78 -17.98 3.96
CA MET A 96 -6.11 -16.56 4.10
C MET A 96 -6.69 -16.26 5.49
N GLU A 97 -7.66 -17.07 5.96
CA GLU A 97 -8.25 -16.93 7.30
C GLU A 97 -7.18 -17.02 8.41
N MET A 98 -6.20 -17.92 8.26
CA MET A 98 -5.07 -18.04 9.19
C MET A 98 -4.15 -16.82 9.12
N GLU A 99 -3.81 -16.36 7.91
CA GLU A 99 -2.97 -15.18 7.68
C GLU A 99 -3.59 -13.90 8.26
N ASP A 100 -4.90 -13.72 8.08
CA ASP A 100 -5.68 -12.62 8.66
C ASP A 100 -5.68 -12.67 10.19
N ASP A 101 -5.85 -13.86 10.77
CA ASP A 101 -5.80 -14.03 12.22
C ASP A 101 -4.41 -13.70 12.79
N LEU A 102 -3.34 -14.13 12.12
CA LEU A 102 -1.97 -13.81 12.49
C LEU A 102 -1.67 -12.31 12.34
N ALA A 103 -2.15 -11.68 11.28
CA ALA A 103 -2.04 -10.24 11.06
C ALA A 103 -2.70 -9.46 12.20
N ARG A 104 -3.94 -9.81 12.57
CA ARG A 104 -4.64 -9.20 13.70
C ARG A 104 -3.90 -9.39 15.03
N GLN A 105 -3.43 -10.60 15.32
CA GLN A 105 -2.66 -10.87 16.54
C GLN A 105 -1.37 -10.03 16.59
N LEU A 106 -0.71 -9.87 15.44
CA LEU A 106 0.50 -9.05 15.29
C LEU A 106 0.18 -7.57 15.55
N GLU A 107 -0.87 -7.02 14.95
CA GLU A 107 -1.34 -5.66 15.19
C GLU A 107 -1.68 -5.41 16.67
N GLU A 108 -2.48 -6.28 17.30
CA GLU A 108 -2.85 -6.17 18.70
C GLU A 108 -1.62 -6.14 19.62
N ARG A 109 -0.63 -6.99 19.34
CA ARG A 109 0.63 -7.03 20.07
C ARG A 109 1.44 -5.76 19.89
N LEU A 110 1.57 -5.27 18.66
CA LEU A 110 2.34 -4.08 18.35
C LEU A 110 1.68 -2.83 18.91
N ASN A 111 0.35 -2.73 18.83
CA ASN A 111 -0.39 -1.51 19.17
C ASN A 111 -0.75 -1.36 20.63
N ARG A 112 -0.58 -2.40 21.46
CA ARG A 112 -0.90 -2.36 22.91
C ARG A 112 -0.41 -1.12 23.64
N ASN A 113 0.78 -0.62 23.28
CA ASN A 113 1.40 0.57 23.87
C ASN A 113 1.82 1.60 22.80
N ALA A 114 1.24 1.55 21.60
CA ALA A 114 1.58 2.50 20.55
C ALA A 114 0.94 3.87 20.82
N PRO A 115 1.69 4.98 20.66
CA PRO A 115 1.09 6.30 20.56
C PRO A 115 0.12 6.39 19.37
N PRO A 116 -0.94 7.23 19.42
CA PRO A 116 -1.98 7.28 18.38
C PRO A 116 -1.52 7.57 16.93
N SER A 117 -0.30 8.07 16.73
CA SER A 117 0.27 8.36 15.40
C SER A 117 1.39 7.40 14.98
N LEU A 118 1.55 6.31 15.72
CA LEU A 118 2.59 5.30 15.55
C LEU A 118 1.98 3.90 15.64
N ASP A 119 0.70 3.79 15.30
CA ASP A 119 0.02 2.52 15.11
C ASP A 119 0.69 1.71 14.00
N VAL A 120 0.54 0.40 14.11
CA VAL A 120 0.96 -0.56 13.10
C VAL A 120 -0.30 -1.22 12.54
N GLU A 121 -0.49 -1.07 11.24
CA GLU A 121 -1.56 -1.71 10.47
C GLU A 121 -0.93 -2.68 9.47
N VAL A 122 -1.20 -3.97 9.64
CA VAL A 122 -0.80 -5.03 8.74
C VAL A 122 -1.84 -5.09 7.62
N ILE A 123 -1.52 -4.48 6.49
CA ILE A 123 -2.39 -4.42 5.31
C ILE A 123 -2.44 -5.80 4.62
N GLU A 124 -1.32 -6.52 4.61
CA GLU A 124 -1.21 -7.83 3.99
C GLU A 124 -0.10 -8.64 4.68
N LEU A 125 -0.39 -9.90 4.99
CA LEU A 125 0.58 -10.87 5.52
C LEU A 125 0.43 -12.18 4.76
N LEU A 126 1.49 -12.59 4.05
CA LEU A 126 1.50 -13.82 3.26
C LEU A 126 2.57 -14.76 3.79
N GLN A 127 2.21 -15.97 4.17
CA GLN A 127 3.16 -17.02 4.54
C GLN A 127 3.53 -17.84 3.30
N PHE A 128 4.76 -17.68 2.81
CA PHE A 128 5.30 -18.49 1.72
C PHE A 128 5.79 -19.84 2.23
N THR A 129 6.53 -19.83 3.34
CA THR A 129 6.96 -21.04 4.07
C THR A 129 6.93 -20.76 5.56
N LYS A 130 7.23 -21.77 6.40
CA LYS A 130 7.18 -21.66 7.87
C LYS A 130 7.86 -20.38 8.42
N ASN A 131 8.98 -19.97 7.83
CA ASN A 131 9.78 -18.82 8.25
C ASN A 131 10.02 -17.82 7.11
N PHE A 132 9.13 -17.74 6.13
CA PHE A 132 9.28 -16.79 5.03
C PHE A 132 7.94 -16.11 4.74
N TRP A 133 7.92 -14.79 4.88
CA TRP A 133 6.72 -13.97 4.90
C TRP A 133 6.83 -12.84 3.89
N GLY A 134 5.78 -12.59 3.12
CA GLY A 134 5.57 -11.32 2.45
C GLY A 134 4.74 -10.42 3.37
N ILE A 135 5.16 -9.17 3.56
CA ILE A 135 4.45 -8.24 4.42
C ILE A 135 4.26 -6.88 3.74
N LYS A 136 3.02 -6.39 3.80
CA LYS A 136 2.67 -5.00 3.56
C LYS A 136 2.11 -4.41 4.84
N VAL A 137 2.79 -3.41 5.38
CA VAL A 137 2.49 -2.88 6.71
C VAL A 137 2.66 -1.37 6.74
N ARG A 138 1.71 -0.68 7.35
CA ARG A 138 1.84 0.73 7.71
C ARG A 138 2.32 0.82 9.15
N VAL A 139 3.41 1.54 9.38
CA VAL A 139 3.92 1.88 10.71
C VAL A 139 3.91 3.40 10.78
N GLY A 140 3.10 4.00 11.65
CA GLY A 140 2.91 5.44 11.70
C GLY A 140 2.59 6.03 10.32
N ALA A 141 3.46 6.91 9.82
CA ALA A 141 3.27 7.59 8.54
C ALA A 141 3.86 6.86 7.32
N ASN A 142 4.48 5.69 7.52
CA ASN A 142 5.19 4.95 6.46
C ASN A 142 4.50 3.64 6.11
N THR A 143 4.44 3.35 4.81
CA THR A 143 4.07 2.03 4.30
C THR A 143 5.31 1.28 3.83
N TYR A 144 5.50 0.07 4.35
CA TYR A 144 6.57 -0.83 3.98
C TYR A 144 6.00 -2.03 3.22
N LEU A 145 6.73 -2.49 2.20
CA LEU A 145 6.46 -3.70 1.46
C LEU A 145 7.78 -4.46 1.32
N PHE A 146 7.89 -5.62 1.94
CA PHE A 146 9.12 -6.41 1.92
C PHE A 146 8.87 -7.89 2.20
N ASP A 147 9.83 -8.72 1.82
CA ASP A 147 9.90 -10.12 2.24
C ASP A 147 10.76 -10.24 3.51
N PHE A 148 10.36 -11.13 4.41
CA PHE A 148 11.00 -11.35 5.70
C PHE A 148 11.30 -12.83 5.92
N GLU A 149 12.57 -13.15 6.19
CA GLU A 149 13.01 -14.47 6.60
C GLU A 149 13.19 -14.53 8.13
N GLY A 150 12.35 -15.32 8.79
CA GLY A 150 12.34 -15.46 10.24
C GLY A 150 10.99 -15.92 10.78
N THR A 151 10.93 -16.03 12.10
CA THR A 151 9.71 -16.32 12.85
C THR A 151 8.79 -15.10 12.93
N LEU A 152 7.51 -15.33 13.24
CA LEU A 152 6.55 -14.24 13.45
C LEU A 152 6.96 -13.32 14.63
N ASP A 153 7.65 -13.87 15.63
CA ASP A 153 8.19 -13.10 16.76
C ASP A 153 9.32 -12.15 16.32
N GLU A 154 10.24 -12.62 15.49
CA GLU A 154 11.32 -11.79 14.94
C GLU A 154 10.78 -10.72 13.98
N LEU A 155 9.70 -11.03 13.24
CA LEU A 155 8.97 -10.05 12.45
C LEU A 155 8.38 -8.96 13.35
N ALA A 156 7.72 -9.33 14.44
CA ALA A 156 7.17 -8.38 15.41
C ALA A 156 8.26 -7.48 16.00
N GLU A 157 9.43 -8.02 16.34
CA GLU A 157 10.57 -7.23 16.83
C GLU A 157 11.10 -6.26 15.77
N THR A 158 11.14 -6.67 14.51
CA THR A 158 11.56 -5.83 13.39
C THR A 158 10.61 -4.65 13.21
N LEU A 159 9.29 -4.90 13.24
CA LEU A 159 8.28 -3.84 13.15
C LEU A 159 8.31 -2.90 14.37
N LEU A 160 8.58 -3.43 15.57
CA LEU A 160 8.80 -2.60 16.76
C LEU A 160 10.01 -1.68 16.62
N LYS A 161 11.10 -2.14 15.99
CA LYS A 161 12.28 -1.29 15.71
C LYS A 161 11.91 -0.16 14.76
N LEU A 162 11.23 -0.46 13.65
CA LEU A 162 10.74 0.56 12.71
C LEU A 162 9.84 1.60 13.39
N ARG A 163 8.98 1.17 14.32
CA ARG A 163 8.17 2.10 15.10
C ARG A 163 9.00 3.01 16.00
N ARG A 164 10.00 2.45 16.70
CA ARG A 164 10.90 3.24 17.57
C ARG A 164 11.70 4.26 16.78
N GLU A 165 12.16 3.90 15.58
CA GLU A 165 12.84 4.85 14.68
C GLU A 165 11.93 6.03 14.32
N GLN A 166 10.63 5.80 14.11
CA GLN A 166 9.68 6.88 13.86
C GLN A 166 9.34 7.70 15.11
N GLU A 167 9.34 7.07 16.28
CA GLU A 167 9.17 7.77 17.56
C GLU A 167 10.29 8.78 17.82
N GLU A 168 11.50 8.46 17.37
CA GLU A 168 12.69 9.33 17.47
C GLU A 168 12.76 10.41 16.37
N ASP A 169 11.94 10.32 15.31
CA ASP A 169 11.90 11.30 14.22
C ASP A 169 11.13 12.56 14.65
N ILE A 170 11.83 13.40 15.40
CA ILE A 170 11.29 14.66 15.90
C ILE A 170 11.55 15.80 14.92
N VAL A 171 10.48 16.46 14.50
CA VAL A 171 10.53 17.71 13.74
C VAL A 171 10.29 18.91 14.64
N ALA A 172 11.19 19.90 14.55
CA ALA A 172 11.06 21.17 15.27
C ALA A 172 10.51 22.26 14.34
N CYS A 173 9.48 22.98 14.80
CA CYS A 173 8.96 24.13 14.09
C CYS A 173 10.03 25.23 14.04
N PRO A 174 10.49 25.67 12.86
CA PRO A 174 11.57 26.64 12.74
C PRO A 174 11.17 28.07 13.11
N PHE A 175 9.90 28.31 13.44
CA PHE A 175 9.39 29.63 13.83
C PHE A 175 9.19 29.80 15.33
N CYS A 176 8.93 28.73 16.08
CA CYS A 176 8.68 28.80 17.53
C CYS A 176 9.40 27.73 18.36
N GLY A 177 10.11 26.79 17.72
CA GLY A 177 10.85 25.73 18.40
C GLY A 177 10.01 24.57 18.93
N ALA A 178 8.68 24.59 18.78
CA ALA A 178 7.81 23.48 19.18
C ALA A 178 8.23 22.17 18.48
N ARG A 179 8.23 21.05 19.22
CA ARG A 179 8.76 19.76 18.78
C ARG A 179 7.63 18.75 18.69
N TYR A 180 7.61 17.97 17.62
CA TYR A 180 6.57 16.98 17.36
C TYR A 180 7.19 15.73 16.73
N VAL A 181 6.60 14.56 16.97
CA VAL A 181 6.89 13.36 16.18
C VAL A 181 6.43 13.62 14.74
N ARG A 182 7.27 13.32 13.75
CA ARG A 182 6.96 13.60 12.34
C ARG A 182 5.70 12.89 11.86
N ALA A 183 5.50 11.63 12.28
CA ALA A 183 4.31 10.87 11.93
C ALA A 183 3.03 11.56 12.45
N PHE A 184 3.04 12.03 13.71
CA PHE A 184 1.95 12.84 14.27
C PHE A 184 1.67 14.10 13.46
N VAL A 185 2.74 14.78 13.01
CA VAL A 185 2.59 15.99 12.21
C VAL A 185 1.91 15.70 10.87
N MET A 186 2.35 14.65 10.19
CA MET A 186 1.80 14.29 8.87
C MET A 186 0.34 13.84 8.97
N GLU A 187 -0.04 13.17 10.05
CA GLU A 187 -1.39 12.62 10.18
C GLU A 187 -2.41 13.62 10.76
N TYR A 188 -2.01 14.36 11.81
CA TYR A 188 -2.96 15.11 12.63
C TYR A 188 -2.73 16.61 12.66
N LEU A 189 -1.53 17.12 12.31
CA LEU A 189 -1.17 18.52 12.51
C LEU A 189 -0.99 19.29 11.18
N LYS A 190 -2.02 20.05 10.80
CA LYS A 190 -1.95 20.93 9.61
C LYS A 190 -1.24 22.27 9.87
N GLU A 191 -1.24 22.73 11.12
CA GLU A 191 -0.68 24.02 11.52
C GLU A 191 -0.03 23.91 12.91
N CYS A 192 1.14 24.51 13.08
CA CYS A 192 1.80 24.67 14.37
C CYS A 192 1.07 25.71 15.23
N SER A 193 1.17 25.61 16.56
CA SER A 193 0.56 26.57 17.50
C SER A 193 0.97 28.04 17.27
N CYS A 194 2.11 28.28 16.61
CA CYS A 194 2.55 29.62 16.25
C CYS A 194 1.96 30.16 14.93
N GLY A 195 0.97 29.48 14.35
CA GLY A 195 0.34 29.85 13.08
C GLY A 195 1.16 29.50 11.84
N ALA A 196 2.12 28.57 11.96
CA ALA A 196 2.91 28.12 10.81
C ALA A 196 2.24 26.89 10.17
N ARG A 197 1.78 27.02 8.93
CA ARG A 197 1.21 25.92 8.15
C ARG A 197 2.28 24.88 7.87
N ILE A 198 1.91 23.61 7.97
CA ILE A 198 2.78 22.48 7.70
C ILE A 198 2.39 21.91 6.35
N VAL A 199 3.39 21.71 5.48
CA VAL A 199 3.22 21.17 4.14
C VAL A 199 4.20 20.05 3.95
N TYR A 200 3.76 18.89 3.50
CA TYR A 200 4.61 17.74 3.22
C TYR A 200 4.18 17.09 1.92
N GLU A 201 5.10 16.40 1.26
CA GLU A 201 4.81 15.70 0.01
C GLU A 201 3.99 14.44 0.29
N THR A 202 2.99 14.19 -0.56
CA THR A 202 2.24 12.92 -0.57
C THR A 202 2.46 12.12 -1.85
N ALA A 203 2.93 12.77 -2.92
CA ALA A 203 3.23 12.15 -4.20
C ALA A 203 4.35 12.89 -4.94
N LYS A 204 4.98 12.20 -5.88
CA LYS A 204 5.92 12.79 -6.85
C LYS A 204 5.55 12.34 -8.24
N ASP A 205 5.57 13.28 -9.18
CA ASP A 205 5.59 12.96 -10.59
C ASP A 205 6.88 12.20 -10.92
N ALA A 206 6.75 11.03 -11.54
CA ALA A 206 7.88 10.14 -11.79
C ALA A 206 8.88 10.70 -12.81
N ALA A 207 8.43 11.56 -13.73
CA ALA A 207 9.27 12.12 -14.79
C ALA A 207 10.08 13.34 -14.32
N THR A 208 9.49 14.16 -13.44
CA THR A 208 10.05 15.44 -13.00
C THR A 208 10.53 15.43 -11.55
N GLY A 209 10.11 14.45 -10.75
CA GLY A 209 10.36 14.41 -9.30
C GLY A 209 9.65 15.53 -8.53
N TYR A 210 8.70 16.23 -9.17
CA TYR A 210 8.00 17.38 -8.62
C TYR A 210 6.74 16.94 -7.88
N SER A 211 6.42 17.62 -6.77
CA SER A 211 5.23 17.31 -5.98
C SER A 211 4.16 18.38 -6.18
N PRO A 212 2.86 18.02 -6.15
CA PRO A 212 1.76 18.98 -6.21
C PRO A 212 1.84 20.05 -5.12
N GLU A 213 2.27 19.67 -3.91
CA GLU A 213 2.36 20.59 -2.78
C GLU A 213 3.48 21.61 -2.97
N LEU A 214 4.59 21.22 -3.60
CA LEU A 214 5.66 22.16 -3.93
C LEU A 214 5.21 23.17 -4.99
N GLU A 215 4.47 22.71 -6.01
CA GLU A 215 3.87 23.59 -7.02
C GLU A 215 2.87 24.58 -6.42
N GLU A 216 2.02 24.11 -5.49
CA GLU A 216 1.08 24.97 -4.77
C GLU A 216 1.80 26.04 -3.95
N LEU A 217 2.87 25.68 -3.23
CA LEU A 217 3.67 26.66 -2.48
C LEU A 217 4.27 27.74 -3.39
N TRP A 218 4.78 27.37 -4.57
CA TRP A 218 5.27 28.34 -5.54
C TRP A 218 4.17 29.27 -6.03
N ARG A 219 3.00 28.72 -6.38
CA ARG A 219 1.85 29.51 -6.85
C ARG A 219 1.35 30.48 -5.80
N GLU A 220 1.14 29.99 -4.57
CA GLU A 220 0.70 30.83 -3.45
C GLU A 220 1.71 31.95 -3.17
N GLY A 221 3.00 31.63 -3.07
CA GLY A 221 4.02 32.60 -2.72
C GLY A 221 4.24 33.67 -3.79
N CYS A 222 4.29 33.27 -5.06
CA CYS A 222 4.41 34.20 -6.18
C CYS A 222 3.16 35.08 -6.33
N SER A 223 1.96 34.49 -6.23
CA SER A 223 0.69 35.21 -6.28
C SER A 223 0.58 36.25 -5.16
N ALA A 224 0.90 35.87 -3.92
CA ALA A 224 0.84 36.76 -2.77
C ALA A 224 1.83 37.94 -2.85
N LEU A 225 2.93 37.79 -3.58
CA LEU A 225 3.94 38.83 -3.79
C LEU A 225 3.73 39.62 -5.09
N GLY A 226 2.75 39.26 -5.93
CA GLY A 226 2.52 39.88 -7.23
C GLY A 226 3.67 39.68 -8.22
N ILE A 227 4.40 38.56 -8.13
CA ILE A 227 5.52 38.22 -9.02
C ILE A 227 5.18 37.01 -9.90
N PRO A 228 5.74 36.92 -11.12
CA PRO A 228 5.55 35.72 -11.95
C PRO A 228 6.21 34.48 -11.32
N LEU A 229 5.70 33.30 -11.68
CA LEU A 229 6.35 32.03 -11.37
C LEU A 229 7.71 31.96 -12.10
N PRO A 230 8.82 31.61 -11.43
CA PRO A 230 10.09 31.43 -12.10
C PRO A 230 10.04 30.27 -13.10
N GLU A 231 10.51 30.51 -14.32
CA GLU A 231 10.57 29.50 -15.39
C GLU A 231 11.46 28.31 -15.01
N ASN A 232 12.52 28.55 -14.23
CA ASN A 232 13.48 27.56 -13.77
C ASN A 232 13.23 27.06 -12.34
N ARG A 233 12.00 27.18 -11.81
CA ARG A 233 11.66 26.88 -10.41
C ARG A 233 12.03 25.47 -9.95
N GLU A 234 12.03 24.49 -10.85
CA GLU A 234 12.44 23.10 -10.55
C GLU A 234 13.91 23.01 -10.10
N ARG A 235 14.75 23.94 -10.53
CA ARG A 235 16.17 24.05 -10.13
C ARG A 235 16.37 24.95 -8.91
N LEU A 236 15.32 25.61 -8.44
CA LEU A 236 15.35 26.52 -7.29
C LEU A 236 14.85 25.82 -6.04
N ARG A 237 15.54 26.04 -4.92
CA ARG A 237 15.03 25.63 -3.60
C ARG A 237 14.02 26.66 -3.12
N ILE A 238 12.79 26.24 -2.88
CA ILE A 238 11.70 27.14 -2.46
C ILE A 238 12.02 27.86 -1.14
N ASP A 239 12.66 27.16 -0.20
CA ASP A 239 13.15 27.68 1.09
C ASP A 239 14.40 28.59 0.96
N GLY A 240 15.03 28.58 -0.21
CA GLY A 240 16.04 29.55 -0.63
C GLY A 240 15.44 30.77 -1.33
N PHE A 241 14.23 30.66 -1.88
CA PHE A 241 13.55 31.73 -2.60
C PHE A 241 12.63 32.57 -1.69
N PHE A 242 11.88 31.93 -0.80
CA PHE A 242 11.02 32.59 0.18
C PHE A 242 11.63 32.52 1.58
N GLU A 243 11.63 33.62 2.33
CA GLU A 243 12.20 33.68 3.68
C GLU A 243 11.39 32.88 4.70
N ASN A 244 10.07 32.87 4.47
CA ASN A 244 9.04 32.36 5.36
C ASN A 244 8.61 30.92 5.01
N VAL A 245 9.35 30.24 4.13
CA VAL A 245 9.25 28.81 3.87
C VAL A 245 10.52 28.14 4.41
N LYS A 246 10.37 27.15 5.28
CA LYS A 246 11.48 26.48 5.96
C LYS A 246 11.40 24.99 5.76
N TYR A 247 12.39 24.43 5.06
CA TYR A 247 12.52 22.99 4.87
C TYR A 247 13.03 22.32 6.15
N VAL A 248 12.41 21.20 6.54
CA VAL A 248 12.70 20.47 7.78
C VAL A 248 13.06 18.99 7.54
N GLY A 249 13.60 18.71 6.35
CA GLY A 249 14.07 17.37 6.01
C GLY A 249 12.96 16.42 5.57
N LYS A 250 13.38 15.17 5.33
CA LYS A 250 12.51 14.04 4.99
C LYS A 250 12.24 13.11 6.18
N GLY A 251 13.12 13.11 7.17
CA GLY A 251 13.08 12.15 8.27
C GLY A 251 13.05 10.70 7.76
N THR A 252 12.32 9.86 8.49
CA THR A 252 12.08 8.44 8.19
C THR A 252 11.12 8.21 7.04
N THR A 253 10.40 9.24 6.57
CA THR A 253 9.32 9.05 5.57
C THR A 253 9.74 9.22 4.12
N GLY A 254 10.93 9.75 3.87
CA GLY A 254 11.41 10.02 2.51
C GLY A 254 10.69 11.21 1.81
N TRP A 255 9.63 11.74 2.41
CA TRP A 255 8.83 12.86 1.92
C TRP A 255 9.31 14.18 2.50
N ARG A 256 9.57 15.16 1.64
CA ARG A 256 10.01 16.49 2.09
C ARG A 256 8.89 17.17 2.88
N MET A 257 9.26 17.91 3.90
CA MET A 257 8.34 18.70 4.71
C MET A 257 8.85 20.14 4.86
N TRP A 258 7.92 21.08 4.87
CA TRP A 258 8.15 22.51 5.06
C TRP A 258 7.18 23.08 6.09
N PHE A 259 7.66 24.07 6.84
CA PHE A 259 6.82 25.00 7.60
C PHE A 259 6.73 26.33 6.85
N VAL A 260 5.53 26.88 6.75
CA VAL A 260 5.24 28.10 6.01
C VAL A 260 4.47 29.07 6.89
N LYS A 261 4.95 30.31 7.02
CA LYS A 261 4.30 31.32 7.86
C LYS A 261 4.00 32.59 7.06
N LYS A 262 2.78 33.11 7.17
CA LYS A 262 2.42 34.40 6.53
C LYS A 262 2.95 35.59 7.36
N PRO A 263 3.12 36.79 6.76
CA PRO A 263 2.99 37.09 5.32
C PRO A 263 4.14 36.52 4.49
N TRP A 264 3.90 36.30 3.19
CA TRP A 264 4.94 35.87 2.25
C TRP A 264 6.03 36.92 2.11
N ARG A 265 7.28 36.47 2.08
CA ARG A 265 8.46 37.34 1.91
C ARG A 265 9.44 36.68 0.97
N ARG A 266 9.84 37.41 -0.07
CA ARG A 266 10.92 36.97 -0.95
C ARG A 266 12.25 37.19 -0.24
N ARG A 267 13.14 36.20 -0.30
CA ARG A 267 14.49 36.36 0.18
C ARG A 267 15.24 37.29 -0.77
N LEU A 268 15.66 38.44 -0.27
CA LEU A 268 16.58 39.31 -1.00
C LEU A 268 17.94 38.60 -1.05
N LYS A 269 18.57 38.53 -2.23
CA LYS A 269 19.94 38.00 -2.32
C LYS A 269 20.81 38.78 -1.33
N ALA A 270 21.51 38.07 -0.43
CA ALA A 270 22.59 38.69 0.32
C ALA A 270 23.57 39.28 -0.71
N SER A 271 23.78 40.60 -0.59
CA SER A 271 24.71 41.35 -1.43
C SER A 271 26.13 40.88 -1.16
#